data_AF-A0A3B1K2R6-F1
#
_entry.id   AF-A0A3B1K2R6-F1
#
_cell.length_a   1.000
_cell.length_b   1.000
_cell.length_c   1.000
_cell.angle_alpha   90.00
_cell.angle_beta   90.00
_cell.angle_gamma   90.00
#
_symmetry.space_group_name_H-M   'P 1'
#
loop_
_entity.id
_entity.type
_entity.pdbx_description
1 polymer ?
#
loop_
_entity_poly.entity_id
_entity_poly.type
_entity_poly.pdbx_seq_one_letter_code
_entity_poly.pdbx_strand_id
1 'polypeptide(L)'
;MPLIIMCGHPCSGKTRRAQELKDYFTEKTGRKVYTVGDEGLGVDRNSVYADSQSEKNLRGALRSEVERKLNKDDIVILDSLNYIKGYRYELFCLVKHAQTPHCLVFCLTSADLSSEWNKEREVDCQYTQEILDALILRFEAPDSRNRWDSPLFTIQKEDTLPFEAISDAIFKRKAPPPNQSTQSQPLSSTNFLYELDKVTQDILLAVLDSQKTSVPGDLVVIPGATEKISFCHIFFIALTFLRNEKPTGKFTHETFTSLRTTSAAADLIHPLPYSLR
;
A
#
# COMPACT_ATOMS: atom_id res chain seq x y z
N MET A 1 -2.40 -15.40 10.55
CA MET A 1 -2.57 -15.38 12.01
C MET A 1 -1.76 -14.27 12.66
N PRO A 2 -2.18 -13.81 13.83
CA PRO A 2 -2.12 -12.39 14.13
C PRO A 2 -0.75 -11.87 14.49
N LEU A 3 -0.47 -10.65 14.03
CA LEU A 3 0.69 -9.87 14.45
C LEU A 3 0.29 -8.92 15.58
N ILE A 4 0.96 -9.02 16.71
CA ILE A 4 0.87 -8.06 17.80
C ILE A 4 2.09 -7.15 17.72
N ILE A 5 1.89 -5.86 17.53
CA ILE A 5 2.96 -4.87 17.42
C ILE A 5 3.02 -4.11 18.74
N MET A 6 4.14 -4.16 19.44
CA MET A 6 4.38 -3.32 20.62
C MET A 6 4.90 -1.95 20.17
N CYS A 7 4.46 -0.86 20.78
CA CYS A 7 4.91 0.49 20.46
C CYS A 7 5.04 1.32 21.72
N GLY A 8 5.97 2.27 21.74
CA GLY A 8 6.15 3.20 22.86
C GLY A 8 7.57 3.76 22.91
N HIS A 9 7.80 4.71 23.82
CA HIS A 9 9.14 5.23 24.09
C HIS A 9 10.14 4.12 24.42
N PRO A 10 11.45 4.35 24.31
CA PRO A 10 12.43 3.46 24.92
C PRO A 10 12.08 3.21 26.39
N CYS A 11 12.46 2.06 26.95
CA CYS A 11 12.22 1.72 28.35
C CYS A 11 10.76 1.79 28.88
N SER A 12 9.73 1.95 28.04
CA SER A 12 8.30 2.03 28.44
C SER A 12 7.64 0.73 28.95
N GLY A 13 8.41 -0.32 29.23
CA GLY A 13 7.87 -1.61 29.70
C GLY A 13 7.27 -2.51 28.61
N LYS A 14 7.49 -2.21 27.33
CA LYS A 14 7.04 -3.03 26.18
C LYS A 14 7.39 -4.51 26.34
N THR A 15 8.65 -4.82 26.63
CA THR A 15 9.14 -6.20 26.79
C THR A 15 8.43 -6.95 27.91
N ARG A 16 8.16 -6.28 29.04
CA ARG A 16 7.35 -6.86 30.12
C ARG A 16 5.93 -7.17 29.63
N ARG A 17 5.26 -6.23 28.96
CA ARG A 17 3.90 -6.45 28.44
C ARG A 17 3.86 -7.50 27.34
N ALA A 18 4.88 -7.57 26.50
CA ALA A 18 5.04 -8.60 25.46
C ALA A 18 5.16 -9.99 26.08
N GLN A 19 5.91 -10.12 27.17
CA GLN A 19 6.04 -11.38 27.91
C GLN A 19 4.73 -11.78 28.60
N GLU A 20 4.04 -10.83 29.26
CA GLU A 20 2.70 -11.05 29.83
C GLU A 20 1.70 -11.56 28.76
N LEU A 21 1.73 -10.99 27.55
CA LEU A 21 0.91 -11.45 26.43
C LEU A 21 1.32 -12.84 25.94
N LYS A 22 2.62 -13.12 25.85
CA LYS A 22 3.14 -14.42 25.44
C LYS A 22 2.67 -15.52 26.36
N ASP A 23 2.78 -15.30 27.68
CA ASP A 23 2.38 -16.28 28.69
C ASP A 23 0.87 -16.54 28.61
N TYR A 24 0.07 -15.49 28.56
CA TYR A 24 -1.39 -15.59 28.40
C TYR A 24 -1.80 -16.38 27.16
N PHE A 25 -1.22 -16.09 25.99
CA PHE A 25 -1.60 -16.78 24.76
C PHE A 25 -1.10 -18.23 24.72
N THR A 26 0.08 -18.50 25.27
CA THR A 26 0.63 -19.85 25.37
C THR A 26 -0.28 -20.73 26.23
N GLU A 27 -0.73 -20.22 27.38
CA GLU A 27 -1.63 -20.94 28.29
C GLU A 27 -3.04 -21.12 27.72
N LYS A 28 -3.64 -20.05 27.17
CA LYS A 28 -5.06 -20.06 26.81
C LYS A 28 -5.36 -20.66 25.43
N THR A 29 -4.45 -20.48 24.46
CA THR A 29 -4.72 -20.86 23.06
C THR A 29 -4.01 -22.13 22.61
N GLY A 30 -3.00 -22.60 23.36
CA GLY A 30 -2.19 -23.77 22.98
C GLY A 30 -1.42 -23.61 21.66
N ARG A 31 -1.37 -22.39 21.11
CA ARG A 31 -0.63 -22.05 19.88
C ARG A 31 0.79 -21.65 20.21
N LYS A 32 1.70 -21.79 19.23
CA LYS A 32 3.05 -21.26 19.40
C LYS A 32 3.01 -19.74 19.33
N VAL A 33 3.66 -19.10 20.28
CA VAL A 33 3.81 -17.65 20.34
C VAL A 33 5.28 -17.31 20.17
N TYR A 34 5.61 -16.63 19.08
CA TYR A 34 6.96 -16.14 18.84
C TYR A 34 7.09 -14.69 19.27
N THR A 35 8.16 -14.38 19.98
CA THR A 35 8.59 -13.00 20.24
C THR A 35 9.73 -12.67 19.31
N VAL A 36 9.60 -11.59 18.55
CA VAL A 36 10.64 -11.01 17.69
C VAL A 36 10.99 -9.66 18.28
N GLY A 37 12.27 -9.43 18.59
CA GLY A 37 12.72 -8.18 19.18
C GLY A 37 14.21 -7.94 18.99
N ASP A 38 14.67 -6.75 19.34
CA ASP A 38 16.06 -6.31 19.17
C ASP A 38 17.05 -7.09 20.06
N GLU A 39 16.62 -7.62 21.20
CA GLU A 39 17.49 -8.37 22.12
C GLU A 39 18.04 -9.66 21.52
N GLY A 40 17.27 -10.34 20.66
CA GLY A 40 17.71 -11.58 20.01
C GLY A 40 18.78 -11.39 18.92
N LEU A 41 19.04 -10.15 18.51
CA LEU A 41 19.97 -9.82 17.42
C LEU A 41 21.38 -9.46 17.90
N GLY A 42 21.60 -9.38 19.22
CA GLY A 42 22.93 -9.12 19.82
C GLY A 42 23.52 -7.76 19.44
N VAL A 43 22.67 -6.78 19.17
CA VAL A 43 23.09 -5.46 18.69
C VAL A 43 23.23 -4.47 19.84
N ASP A 44 24.31 -3.69 19.82
CA ASP A 44 24.45 -2.57 20.73
C ASP A 44 23.47 -1.45 20.34
N ARG A 45 22.54 -1.15 21.25
CA ARG A 45 21.45 -0.20 20.99
C ARG A 45 21.98 1.20 20.71
N ASN A 46 23.02 1.64 21.42
CA ASN A 46 23.51 3.00 21.31
C ASN A 46 24.15 3.25 19.94
N SER A 47 25.00 2.34 19.46
CA SER A 47 25.57 2.44 18.12
C SER A 47 24.51 2.35 17.01
N VAL A 48 23.52 1.47 17.14
CA VAL A 48 22.49 1.31 16.11
C VAL A 48 21.62 2.55 15.97
N TYR A 49 21.20 3.16 17.08
CA TYR A 49 20.33 4.35 17.03
C TYR A 49 21.09 5.66 16.83
N ALA A 50 22.42 5.65 16.91
CA ALA A 50 23.27 6.78 16.53
C ALA A 50 23.41 6.93 15.00
N ASP A 51 23.28 5.84 14.24
CA ASP A 51 23.42 5.83 12.78
C ASP A 51 22.09 5.47 12.08
N SER A 52 21.65 6.34 11.18
CA SER A 52 20.38 6.17 10.45
C SER A 52 20.37 4.94 9.53
N GLN A 53 21.53 4.57 8.97
CA GLN A 53 21.63 3.40 8.10
C GLN A 53 21.52 2.10 8.91
N SER A 54 22.20 2.04 10.05
CA SER A 54 22.15 0.93 11.00
C SER A 54 20.73 0.74 11.56
N GLU A 55 20.06 1.83 11.94
CA GLU A 55 18.66 1.78 12.38
C GLU A 55 17.73 1.25 11.28
N LYS A 56 17.92 1.68 10.02
CA LYS A 56 17.16 1.17 8.88
C LYS A 56 17.41 -0.32 8.65
N ASN A 57 18.66 -0.78 8.78
CA ASN A 57 19.02 -2.18 8.66
C ASN A 57 18.37 -3.03 9.77
N LEU A 58 18.37 -2.55 11.03
CA LEU A 58 17.68 -3.21 12.15
C LEU A 58 16.18 -3.37 11.86
N ARG A 59 15.51 -2.30 11.41
CA ARG A 59 14.09 -2.35 11.03
C ARG A 59 13.82 -3.35 9.90
N GLY A 60 14.72 -3.43 8.92
CA GLY A 60 14.66 -4.41 7.84
C GLY A 60 14.84 -5.85 8.33
N ALA A 61 15.78 -6.08 9.25
CA ALA A 61 16.01 -7.39 9.87
C ALA A 61 14.80 -7.88 10.68
N LEU A 62 14.26 -7.03 11.55
CA LEU A 62 13.06 -7.33 12.35
C LEU A 62 11.85 -7.63 11.46
N ARG A 63 11.64 -6.80 10.44
CA ARG A 63 10.56 -7.02 9.46
C ARG A 63 10.70 -8.38 8.76
N SER A 64 11.91 -8.72 8.31
CA SER A 64 12.18 -10.00 7.65
C SER A 64 12.02 -11.19 8.59
N GLU A 65 12.32 -11.02 9.87
CA GLU A 65 12.09 -12.04 10.88
C GLU A 65 10.61 -12.25 11.18
N VAL A 66 9.84 -11.17 11.29
CA VAL A 66 8.38 -11.22 11.41
C VAL A 66 7.79 -11.92 10.19
N GLU A 67 8.17 -11.53 8.97
CA GLU A 67 7.67 -12.13 7.74
C GLU A 67 7.89 -13.64 7.68
N ARG A 68 9.07 -14.12 8.09
CA ARG A 68 9.37 -15.57 8.13
C ARG A 68 8.53 -16.34 9.15
N LYS A 69 8.14 -15.70 10.25
CA LYS A 69 7.36 -16.32 11.33
C LYS A 69 5.85 -16.15 11.16
N LEU A 70 5.42 -15.20 10.32
CA LEU A 70 4.02 -15.02 10.00
C LEU A 70 3.49 -16.22 9.22
N ASN A 71 2.59 -16.95 9.84
CA ASN A 71 1.92 -18.08 9.21
C ASN A 71 0.43 -18.09 9.55
N LYS A 72 -0.21 -19.23 9.25
CA LYS A 72 -1.64 -19.45 9.48
C LYS A 72 -1.93 -20.20 10.78
N ASP A 73 -0.99 -20.45 11.68
CA ASP A 73 -1.21 -21.26 12.91
C ASP A 73 -0.70 -20.61 14.21
N ASP A 74 0.32 -19.75 14.11
CA ASP A 74 1.08 -19.20 15.23
C ASP A 74 0.80 -17.70 15.43
N ILE A 75 1.12 -17.18 16.64
CA ILE A 75 1.04 -15.76 16.98
C ILE A 75 2.45 -15.17 16.95
N VAL A 76 2.61 -13.98 16.38
CA VAL A 76 3.88 -13.25 16.38
C VAL A 76 3.72 -11.95 17.17
N ILE A 77 4.57 -11.76 18.17
CA ILE A 77 4.69 -10.52 18.95
C ILE A 77 5.97 -9.83 18.51
N LEU A 78 5.86 -8.62 17.94
CA LEU A 78 6.99 -7.77 17.63
C LEU A 78 7.24 -6.81 18.81
N ASP A 79 8.21 -7.16 19.65
CA ASP A 79 8.70 -6.34 20.74
C ASP A 79 9.87 -5.48 20.27
N SER A 80 9.55 -4.28 19.78
CA SER A 80 10.54 -3.27 19.41
C SER A 80 9.94 -1.88 19.63
N LEU A 81 10.71 -0.81 19.39
CA LEU A 81 10.24 0.58 19.56
C LEU A 81 9.01 0.89 18.68
N ASN A 82 9.05 0.47 17.41
CA ASN A 82 8.01 0.73 16.40
C ASN A 82 7.50 2.18 16.39
N TYR A 83 8.42 3.11 16.65
CA TYR A 83 8.11 4.51 16.99
C TYR A 83 7.83 5.39 15.77
N ILE A 84 8.31 4.99 14.59
CA ILE A 84 8.09 5.71 13.32
C ILE A 84 6.82 5.19 12.64
N LYS A 85 5.91 6.09 12.26
CA LYS A 85 4.66 5.80 11.55
C LYS A 85 4.90 5.08 10.23
N GLY A 86 5.91 5.50 9.48
CA GLY A 86 6.31 4.86 8.22
C GLY A 86 6.63 3.38 8.40
N TYR A 87 7.31 3.01 9.49
CA TYR A 87 7.61 1.61 9.78
C TYR A 87 6.38 0.81 10.17
N ARG A 88 5.48 1.38 10.98
CA ARG A 88 4.19 0.73 11.30
C ARG A 88 3.34 0.50 10.06
N TYR A 89 3.35 1.45 9.11
CA TYR A 89 2.69 1.29 7.82
C TYR A 89 3.32 0.17 6.97
N GLU A 90 4.65 0.03 6.99
CA GLU A 90 5.34 -1.10 6.34
C GLU A 90 4.93 -2.45 6.93
N LEU A 91 4.87 -2.56 8.26
CA LEU A 91 4.39 -3.76 8.96
C LEU A 91 2.92 -4.05 8.63
N PHE A 92 2.09 -3.02 8.53
CA PHE A 92 0.71 -3.19 8.09
C PHE A 92 0.63 -3.69 6.64
N CYS A 93 1.47 -3.21 5.73
CA CYS A 93 1.55 -3.74 4.37
C CYS A 93 1.90 -5.23 4.36
N LEU A 94 2.82 -5.66 5.22
CA LEU A 94 3.16 -7.08 5.41
C LEU A 94 1.96 -7.88 5.92
N VAL A 95 1.23 -7.35 6.91
CA VAL A 95 0.00 -7.95 7.45
C VAL A 95 -1.08 -8.10 6.37
N LYS A 96 -1.28 -7.08 5.51
CA LYS A 96 -2.20 -7.14 4.37
C LYS A 96 -1.80 -8.22 3.37
N HIS A 97 -0.50 -8.34 3.08
CA HIS A 97 0.03 -9.34 2.17
C HIS A 97 -0.18 -10.76 2.73
N ALA A 98 0.13 -10.95 4.02
CA ALA A 98 -0.09 -12.21 4.74
C ALA A 98 -1.56 -12.50 5.05
N GLN A 99 -2.49 -11.58 4.71
CA GLN A 99 -3.93 -11.68 4.95
C GLN A 99 -4.26 -12.08 6.39
N THR A 100 -3.61 -11.41 7.33
CA THR A 100 -3.75 -11.71 8.75
C THR A 100 -4.30 -10.51 9.53
N PRO A 101 -5.06 -10.71 10.62
CA PRO A 101 -5.34 -9.62 11.55
C PRO A 101 -4.05 -9.14 12.25
N HIS A 102 -4.06 -7.91 12.72
CA HIS A 102 -3.02 -7.37 13.59
C HIS A 102 -3.66 -6.52 14.67
N CYS A 103 -2.89 -6.21 15.70
CA CYS A 103 -3.22 -5.15 16.65
C CYS A 103 -1.96 -4.41 17.09
N LEU A 104 -2.14 -3.16 17.49
CA LEU A 104 -1.08 -2.32 18.02
C LEU A 104 -1.30 -2.11 19.52
N VAL A 105 -0.28 -2.41 20.32
CA VAL A 105 -0.29 -2.19 21.76
C VAL A 105 0.70 -1.07 22.07
N PHE A 106 0.17 0.09 22.44
CA PHE A 106 0.95 1.27 22.77
C PHE A 106 1.14 1.39 24.29
N CYS A 107 2.38 1.20 24.74
CA CYS A 107 2.79 1.46 26.11
C CYS A 107 3.02 2.97 26.26
N LEU A 108 2.04 3.66 26.83
CA LEU A 108 2.07 5.09 27.08
C LEU A 108 2.90 5.36 28.33
N THR A 109 3.95 6.16 28.19
CA THR A 109 4.87 6.51 29.27
C THR A 109 5.41 7.92 29.03
N SER A 110 5.60 8.72 30.08
CA SER A 110 6.24 10.04 29.97
C SER A 110 7.73 9.91 29.65
N ALA A 111 8.33 10.98 29.14
CA ALA A 111 9.77 11.03 28.88
C ALA A 111 10.58 10.86 30.19
N ASP A 112 10.11 11.49 31.28
CA ASP A 112 10.76 11.44 32.59
C ASP A 112 10.81 10.01 33.15
N LEU A 113 9.66 9.31 33.17
CA LEU A 113 9.59 7.92 33.63
C LEU A 113 10.44 6.99 32.76
N SER A 114 10.48 7.24 31.44
CA SER A 114 11.34 6.50 30.51
C SER A 114 12.83 6.69 30.84
N SER A 115 13.25 7.90 31.21
CA SER A 115 14.63 8.19 31.63
C SER A 115 14.97 7.58 32.99
N GLU A 116 14.05 7.64 33.96
CA GLU A 116 14.20 6.99 35.27
C GLU A 116 14.38 5.48 35.10
N TRP A 117 13.48 4.83 34.37
CA TRP A 117 13.59 3.40 34.10
C TRP A 117 14.82 3.02 33.29
N ASN A 118 15.33 3.90 32.43
CA ASN A 118 16.59 3.64 31.73
C ASN A 118 17.77 3.57 32.72
N LYS A 119 17.80 4.43 33.74
CA LYS A 119 18.87 4.46 34.76
C LYS A 119 18.85 3.24 35.69
N GLU A 120 17.68 2.62 35.88
CA GLU A 120 17.51 1.42 36.70
C GLU A 120 17.98 0.12 36.01
N ARG A 121 18.23 0.15 34.69
CA ARG A 121 18.70 -1.03 33.93
C ARG A 121 20.18 -1.28 34.13
N GLU A 122 20.64 -2.47 33.79
CA GLU A 122 22.07 -2.78 33.69
C GLU A 122 22.77 -1.87 32.68
N VAL A 123 24.00 -1.45 32.99
CA VAL A 123 24.77 -0.44 32.23
C VAL A 123 24.85 -0.77 30.74
N ASP A 124 25.09 -2.03 30.39
CA ASP A 124 25.21 -2.48 28.99
C ASP A 124 23.88 -2.42 28.22
N CYS A 125 22.75 -2.36 28.94
CA CYS A 125 21.42 -2.28 28.37
C CYS A 125 20.85 -0.85 28.36
N GLN A 126 21.54 0.12 28.96
CA GLN A 126 21.08 1.51 29.03
C GLN A 126 21.29 2.23 27.70
N TYR A 127 20.33 3.09 27.36
CA TYR A 127 20.54 4.11 26.33
C TYR A 127 21.39 5.25 26.91
N THR A 128 22.31 5.83 26.14
CA THR A 128 22.87 7.13 26.52
C THR A 128 21.76 8.17 26.53
N GLN A 129 21.92 9.21 27.37
CA GLN A 129 20.90 10.24 27.50
C GLN A 129 20.66 10.95 26.15
N GLU A 130 21.70 11.18 25.34
CA GLU A 130 21.52 11.81 24.02
C GLU A 130 20.68 10.94 23.08
N ILE A 131 20.93 9.63 23.05
CA ILE A 131 20.19 8.70 22.19
C ILE A 131 18.74 8.56 22.66
N LEU A 132 18.53 8.48 23.98
CA LEU A 132 17.19 8.41 24.57
C LEU A 132 16.34 9.62 24.19
N ASP A 133 16.89 10.83 24.38
CA ASP A 133 16.18 12.08 24.08
C ASP A 133 15.92 12.22 22.58
N ALA A 134 16.89 11.85 21.74
CA ALA A 134 16.71 11.82 20.29
C ALA A 134 15.64 10.82 19.84
N LEU A 135 15.49 9.66 20.50
CA LEU A 135 14.44 8.68 20.19
C LEU A 135 13.06 9.19 20.62
N ILE A 136 12.96 9.83 21.79
CA ILE A 136 11.72 10.42 22.29
C ILE A 136 11.26 11.57 21.38
N LEU A 137 12.19 12.45 20.95
CA LEU A 137 11.87 13.57 20.05
C LEU A 137 11.35 13.09 18.68
N ARG A 138 11.87 11.97 18.18
CA ARG A 138 11.44 11.36 16.91
C ARG A 138 10.19 10.48 17.04
N PHE A 139 9.63 10.31 18.23
CA PHE A 139 8.50 9.42 18.48
C PHE A 139 7.21 9.94 17.82
N GLU A 140 6.62 9.14 16.93
CA GLU A 140 5.34 9.46 16.28
C GLU A 140 4.23 8.59 16.89
N ALA A 141 3.47 9.18 17.82
CA ALA A 141 2.42 8.49 18.56
C ALA A 141 1.40 7.80 17.62
N PRO A 142 0.99 6.56 17.92
CA PRO A 142 0.02 5.85 17.11
C PRO A 142 -1.38 6.48 17.23
N ASP A 143 -2.14 6.46 16.14
CA ASP A 143 -3.46 7.08 16.07
C ASP A 143 -4.50 6.06 15.60
N SER A 144 -5.49 5.77 16.44
CA SER A 144 -6.57 4.82 16.17
C SER A 144 -7.41 5.16 14.92
N ARG A 145 -7.39 6.42 14.46
CA ARG A 145 -8.05 6.84 13.20
C ARG A 145 -7.35 6.28 11.97
N ASN A 146 -6.06 5.97 12.07
CA ASN A 146 -5.32 5.34 10.99
C ASN A 146 -5.68 3.85 10.91
N ARG A 147 -6.05 3.40 9.72
CA ARG A 147 -6.37 1.98 9.46
C ARG A 147 -5.23 1.02 9.78
N TRP A 148 -3.97 1.47 9.62
CA TRP A 148 -2.78 0.66 9.89
C TRP A 148 -2.40 0.60 11.37
N ASP A 149 -2.82 1.58 12.18
CA ASP A 149 -2.60 1.56 13.64
C ASP A 149 -3.79 0.93 14.38
N SER A 150 -4.96 0.78 13.73
CA SER A 150 -6.16 0.16 14.30
C SER A 150 -6.18 -1.37 14.11
N PRO A 151 -6.59 -2.16 15.11
CA PRO A 151 -7.01 -1.79 16.47
C PRO A 151 -5.82 -1.40 17.38
N LEU A 152 -5.97 -0.28 18.08
CA LEU A 152 -4.98 0.30 18.99
C LEU A 152 -5.41 0.13 20.44
N PHE A 153 -4.54 -0.44 21.28
CA PHE A 153 -4.68 -0.55 22.72
C PHE A 153 -3.62 0.32 23.41
N THR A 154 -4.05 1.39 24.06
CA THR A 154 -3.15 2.25 24.84
C THR A 154 -3.14 1.81 26.29
N ILE A 155 -1.96 1.57 26.86
CA ILE A 155 -1.76 0.98 28.18
C ILE A 155 -0.77 1.84 28.96
N GLN A 156 -1.15 2.25 30.17
CA GLN A 156 -0.28 2.95 31.10
C GLN A 156 0.42 1.97 32.06
N LYS A 157 1.31 2.48 32.91
CA LYS A 157 2.08 1.66 33.86
C LYS A 157 1.16 0.92 34.84
N GLU A 158 0.13 1.59 35.34
CA GLU A 158 -0.79 1.09 36.36
C GLU A 158 -1.90 0.21 35.79
N ASP A 159 -2.11 0.26 34.48
CA ASP A 159 -3.19 -0.46 33.82
C ASP A 159 -2.92 -1.97 33.75
N THR A 160 -3.99 -2.75 33.87
CA THR A 160 -3.98 -4.18 33.54
C THR A 160 -4.10 -4.37 32.03
N LEU A 161 -3.34 -5.30 31.46
CA LEU A 161 -3.45 -5.66 30.05
C LEU A 161 -4.87 -6.18 29.72
N PRO A 162 -5.55 -5.61 28.70
CA PRO A 162 -6.87 -6.08 28.29
C PRO A 162 -6.75 -7.34 27.42
N PHE A 163 -6.37 -8.46 28.02
CA PHE A 163 -6.06 -9.72 27.33
C PHE A 163 -7.20 -10.23 26.44
N GLU A 164 -8.45 -10.17 26.91
CA GLU A 164 -9.63 -10.61 26.15
C GLU A 164 -9.87 -9.72 24.93
N ALA A 165 -9.74 -8.39 25.08
CA ALA A 165 -9.95 -7.46 23.98
C ALA A 165 -8.87 -7.59 22.90
N ILE A 166 -7.62 -7.83 23.32
CA ILE A 166 -6.51 -8.13 22.40
C ILE A 166 -6.77 -9.46 21.69
N SER A 167 -7.14 -10.51 22.44
CA SER A 167 -7.54 -11.82 21.89
C SER A 167 -8.64 -11.69 20.83
N ASP A 168 -9.66 -10.87 21.10
CA ASP A 168 -10.76 -10.63 20.17
C ASP A 168 -10.30 -9.87 18.92
N ALA A 169 -9.44 -8.86 19.08
CA ALA A 169 -8.86 -8.13 17.96
C ALA A 169 -8.04 -9.04 17.04
N ILE A 170 -7.35 -10.03 17.60
CA ILE A 170 -6.45 -10.90 16.86
C ILE A 170 -7.11 -12.16 16.27
N PHE A 171 -8.24 -12.62 16.83
CA PHE A 171 -8.92 -13.84 16.36
C PHE A 171 -10.29 -13.60 15.73
N LYS A 172 -11.05 -12.60 16.19
CA LYS A 172 -12.42 -12.37 15.73
C LYS A 172 -12.52 -11.36 14.58
N ARG A 173 -11.52 -10.46 14.42
CA ARG A 173 -11.52 -9.50 13.31
C ARG A 173 -11.16 -10.15 11.98
N LYS A 174 -11.83 -9.68 10.93
CA LYS A 174 -11.49 -10.01 9.55
C LYS A 174 -10.15 -9.36 9.18
N ALA A 175 -9.28 -10.15 8.56
CA ALA A 175 -8.00 -9.66 8.05
C ALA A 175 -8.21 -8.53 7.02
N PRO A 176 -7.30 -7.54 6.95
CA PRO A 176 -7.31 -6.53 5.91
C PRO A 176 -7.27 -7.15 4.50
N PRO A 177 -8.06 -6.64 3.54
CA PRO A 177 -8.02 -7.16 2.18
C PRO A 177 -6.65 -6.88 1.53
N PRO A 178 -6.12 -7.82 0.72
CA PRO A 178 -4.87 -7.63 0.00
C PRO A 178 -4.96 -6.44 -0.96
N ASN A 179 -3.82 -5.80 -1.25
CA ASN A 179 -3.77 -4.74 -2.24
C ASN A 179 -4.18 -5.29 -3.62
N GLN A 180 -5.08 -4.58 -4.32
CA GLN A 180 -5.54 -4.99 -5.65
C GLN A 180 -4.42 -4.97 -6.69
N SER A 181 -3.41 -4.11 -6.52
CA SER A 181 -2.24 -4.03 -7.41
C SER A 181 -1.29 -5.23 -7.32
N THR A 182 -1.32 -5.98 -6.22
CA THR A 182 -0.51 -7.19 -6.01
C THR A 182 -1.31 -8.46 -6.23
N GLN A 183 -2.60 -8.35 -6.53
CA GLN A 183 -3.38 -9.51 -6.96
C GLN A 183 -3.03 -9.79 -8.42
N SER A 184 -2.63 -11.02 -8.72
CA SER A 184 -2.57 -11.49 -10.10
C SER A 184 -3.95 -11.24 -10.71
N GLN A 185 -3.97 -10.57 -11.86
CA GLN A 185 -5.21 -10.48 -12.63
C GLN A 185 -5.73 -11.91 -12.82
N PRO A 186 -7.04 -12.15 -12.61
CA PRO A 186 -7.61 -13.46 -12.92
C PRO A 186 -7.19 -13.81 -14.34
N LEU A 187 -6.69 -15.03 -14.53
CA LEU A 187 -6.31 -15.51 -15.86
C LEU A 187 -7.49 -15.26 -16.78
N SER A 188 -7.30 -14.38 -17.77
CA SER A 188 -8.33 -14.10 -18.77
C SER A 188 -8.81 -15.42 -19.34
N SER A 189 -10.12 -15.56 -19.55
CA SER A 189 -10.66 -16.76 -20.21
C SER A 189 -9.88 -17.00 -21.51
N THR A 190 -9.62 -18.27 -21.83
CA THR A 190 -8.77 -18.70 -22.95
C THR A 190 -9.14 -18.04 -24.29
N ASN A 191 -10.38 -17.56 -24.42
CA ASN A 191 -10.93 -16.97 -25.64
C ASN A 191 -11.03 -15.43 -25.63
N PHE A 192 -10.69 -14.75 -24.54
CA PHE A 192 -10.91 -13.29 -24.42
C PHE A 192 -10.22 -12.48 -25.53
N LEU A 193 -8.95 -12.79 -25.83
CA LEU A 193 -8.20 -12.09 -26.88
C LEU A 193 -8.79 -12.35 -28.27
N TYR A 194 -9.28 -13.56 -28.52
CA TYR A 194 -9.92 -13.92 -29.77
C TYR A 194 -11.27 -13.23 -29.95
N GLU A 195 -12.10 -13.21 -28.91
CA GLU A 195 -13.40 -12.51 -28.94
C GLU A 195 -13.21 -11.00 -29.09
N LEU A 196 -12.22 -10.42 -28.42
CA LEU A 196 -11.88 -9.01 -28.56
C LEU A 196 -11.43 -8.69 -29.99
N ASP A 197 -10.50 -9.47 -30.55
CA ASP A 197 -10.03 -9.26 -31.92
C ASP A 197 -11.20 -9.36 -32.92
N LYS A 198 -12.02 -10.41 -32.80
CA LYS A 198 -13.22 -10.60 -33.62
C LYS A 198 -14.17 -9.42 -33.55
N VAL A 199 -14.55 -8.98 -32.35
CA VAL A 199 -15.46 -7.83 -32.19
C VAL A 199 -14.84 -6.55 -32.75
N THR A 200 -13.53 -6.32 -32.57
CA THR A 200 -12.87 -5.14 -33.15
C THR A 200 -12.78 -5.19 -34.68
N GLN A 201 -12.61 -6.37 -35.28
CA GLN A 201 -12.64 -6.55 -36.74
C GLN A 201 -14.05 -6.30 -37.28
N ASP A 202 -15.08 -6.85 -36.64
CA ASP A 202 -16.48 -6.66 -37.03
C ASP A 202 -16.87 -5.18 -37.01
N ILE A 203 -16.44 -4.43 -35.98
CA ILE A 203 -16.65 -2.98 -35.88
C ILE A 203 -15.92 -2.24 -37.02
N LEU A 204 -14.66 -2.61 -37.29
CA LEU A 204 -13.85 -1.96 -38.33
C LEU A 204 -14.46 -2.17 -39.72
N LEU A 205 -14.92 -3.39 -40.02
CA LEU A 205 -15.61 -3.70 -41.27
C LEU A 205 -16.92 -2.93 -41.40
N ALA A 206 -17.73 -2.86 -40.34
CA ALA A 206 -18.98 -2.10 -40.34
C ALA A 206 -18.73 -0.60 -40.61
N VAL A 207 -17.66 -0.02 -40.05
CA VAL A 207 -17.27 1.38 -40.30
C VAL A 207 -16.78 1.57 -41.74
N LEU A 208 -15.96 0.66 -42.27
CA LEU A 208 -15.47 0.74 -43.66
C LEU A 208 -16.58 0.57 -44.70
N ASP A 209 -17.54 -0.31 -44.45
CA ASP A 209 -18.67 -0.49 -45.37
C ASP A 209 -19.61 0.71 -45.33
N SER A 210 -19.87 1.26 -44.15
CA SER A 210 -20.65 2.49 -44.02
C SER A 210 -19.96 3.67 -44.73
N GLN A 211 -18.63 3.74 -44.69
CA GLN A 211 -17.85 4.77 -45.39
C GLN A 211 -18.03 4.76 -46.92
N LYS A 212 -18.31 3.60 -47.53
CA LYS A 212 -18.51 3.51 -48.99
C LYS A 212 -19.80 4.17 -49.46
N THR A 213 -20.79 4.25 -48.58
CA THR A 213 -22.15 4.71 -48.89
C THR A 213 -22.54 6.02 -48.20
N SER A 214 -21.80 6.45 -47.18
CA SER A 214 -22.14 7.62 -46.36
C SER A 214 -21.53 8.91 -46.85
N VAL A 215 -22.28 10.00 -46.66
CA VAL A 215 -21.91 11.39 -46.98
C VAL A 215 -21.54 12.10 -45.66
N PRO A 216 -20.65 13.12 -45.67
CA PRO A 216 -20.31 13.86 -44.46
C PRO A 216 -21.56 14.41 -43.75
N GLY A 217 -21.69 14.10 -42.46
CA GLY A 217 -22.86 14.40 -41.64
C GLY A 217 -23.77 13.21 -41.34
N ASP A 218 -23.59 12.07 -42.02
CA ASP A 218 -24.37 10.86 -41.75
C ASP A 218 -23.97 10.19 -40.42
N LEU A 219 -24.98 9.62 -39.74
CA LEU A 219 -24.83 8.91 -38.47
C LEU A 219 -24.73 7.40 -38.72
N VAL A 220 -23.55 6.82 -38.47
CA VAL A 220 -23.30 5.39 -38.61
C VAL A 220 -23.64 4.65 -37.32
N VAL A 221 -24.42 3.57 -37.46
CA VAL A 221 -24.78 2.67 -36.35
C VAL A 221 -23.81 1.51 -36.33
N ILE A 222 -23.06 1.36 -35.24
CA ILE A 222 -22.10 0.25 -35.07
C ILE A 222 -22.80 -0.88 -34.30
N PRO A 223 -22.61 -2.16 -34.72
CA PRO A 223 -23.14 -3.30 -34.01
C PRO A 223 -22.68 -3.32 -32.54
N GLY A 224 -23.64 -3.32 -31.60
CA GLY A 224 -23.36 -3.37 -30.17
C GLY A 224 -23.06 -2.02 -29.50
N ALA A 225 -23.08 -0.91 -30.24
CA ALA A 225 -22.91 0.43 -29.67
C ALA A 225 -24.27 1.12 -29.47
N THR A 226 -24.45 1.77 -28.31
CA THR A 226 -25.63 2.60 -28.00
C THR A 226 -25.56 3.99 -28.64
N GLU A 227 -24.35 4.45 -28.97
CA GLU A 227 -24.09 5.78 -29.54
C GLU A 227 -23.76 5.68 -31.03
N LYS A 228 -24.27 6.64 -31.82
CA LYS A 228 -24.03 6.73 -33.26
C LYS A 228 -22.82 7.62 -33.55
N ILE A 229 -21.99 7.25 -34.50
CA ILE A 229 -20.81 8.04 -34.89
C ILE A 229 -21.15 8.91 -36.10
N SER A 230 -20.91 10.22 -36.00
CA SER A 230 -21.06 11.17 -37.11
C SER A 230 -19.85 11.14 -38.03
N PHE A 231 -20.07 10.99 -39.34
CA PHE A 231 -18.99 10.97 -40.33
C PHE A 231 -18.52 12.40 -40.65
N CYS A 232 -17.26 12.73 -40.29
CA CYS A 232 -16.58 13.96 -40.72
C CYS A 232 -15.41 13.62 -41.66
N HIS A 233 -15.19 14.45 -42.68
CA HIS A 233 -14.55 14.12 -43.96
C HIS A 233 -13.09 13.59 -43.95
N ILE A 234 -12.45 13.35 -42.81
CA ILE A 234 -11.04 12.95 -42.74
C ILE A 234 -10.84 11.84 -41.69
N PHE A 235 -11.11 10.59 -42.08
CA PHE A 235 -10.64 9.43 -41.32
C PHE A 235 -10.24 8.33 -42.31
N PHE A 236 -9.03 8.42 -42.86
CA PHE A 236 -8.42 7.31 -43.62
C PHE A 236 -7.11 6.81 -43.01
N ILE A 237 -6.47 7.56 -42.11
CA ILE A 237 -5.12 7.23 -41.60
C ILE A 237 -5.09 6.92 -40.08
N ALA A 238 -6.06 7.38 -39.29
CA ALA A 238 -5.97 7.26 -37.83
C ALA A 238 -6.37 5.88 -37.26
N LEU A 239 -7.33 5.17 -37.86
CA LEU A 239 -7.89 3.93 -37.28
C LEU A 239 -6.94 2.73 -37.38
N THR A 240 -6.21 2.60 -38.50
CA THR A 240 -5.19 1.56 -38.67
C THR A 240 -3.95 1.82 -37.80
N PHE A 241 -3.62 3.10 -37.59
CA PHE A 241 -2.52 3.50 -36.70
C PHE A 241 -2.84 3.21 -35.23
N LEU A 242 -4.08 3.52 -34.78
CA LEU A 242 -4.57 3.20 -33.44
C LEU A 242 -4.66 1.69 -33.14
N ARG A 243 -4.80 0.85 -34.17
CA ARG A 243 -4.74 -0.62 -34.03
C ARG A 243 -3.31 -1.12 -33.82
N ASN A 244 -2.32 -0.50 -34.46
CA ASN A 244 -0.91 -0.91 -34.36
C ASN A 244 -0.20 -0.42 -33.09
N GLU A 245 -0.69 0.64 -32.41
CA GLU A 245 -0.11 1.14 -31.15
C GLU A 245 -0.64 0.47 -29.87
N LYS A 246 -1.64 -0.43 -29.96
CA LYS A 246 -2.19 -1.11 -28.78
C LYS A 246 -1.28 -2.11 -28.04
N PRO A 247 -0.14 -2.66 -28.54
CA PRO A 247 0.67 -3.54 -27.71
C PRO A 247 1.51 -2.80 -26.66
N THR A 248 1.54 -1.46 -26.65
CA THR A 248 2.39 -0.67 -25.75
C THR A 248 1.63 0.32 -24.87
N GLY A 249 0.51 -0.08 -24.27
CA GLY A 249 -0.03 0.40 -22.97
C GLY A 249 0.14 1.86 -22.49
N LYS A 250 0.29 2.87 -23.36
CA LYS A 250 0.44 4.29 -22.97
C LYS A 250 -0.51 5.15 -23.80
N PHE A 251 -1.69 5.41 -23.26
CA PHE A 251 -2.52 6.53 -23.71
C PHE A 251 -2.25 7.70 -22.77
N THR A 252 -1.52 8.72 -23.23
CA THR A 252 -1.42 10.01 -22.55
C THR A 252 -2.29 11.05 -23.26
N HIS A 253 -2.75 12.05 -22.50
CA HIS A 253 -3.70 13.07 -22.91
C HIS A 253 -3.21 13.98 -24.06
N GLU A 254 -1.92 13.90 -24.43
CA GLU A 254 -1.29 14.71 -25.49
C GLU A 254 -1.56 14.18 -26.91
N THR A 255 -1.84 12.88 -27.08
CA THR A 255 -2.10 12.29 -28.41
C THR A 255 -3.41 12.81 -29.02
N PHE A 256 -4.37 13.18 -28.18
CA PHE A 256 -5.64 13.79 -28.61
C PHE A 256 -5.50 15.25 -29.05
N THR A 257 -4.52 15.98 -28.51
CA THR A 257 -4.33 17.40 -28.80
C THR A 257 -3.60 17.62 -30.13
N SER A 258 -2.69 16.71 -30.50
CA SER A 258 -1.98 16.74 -31.79
C SER A 258 -2.90 16.56 -33.01
N LEU A 259 -4.07 15.94 -32.85
CA LEU A 259 -5.05 15.75 -33.92
C LEU A 259 -5.93 17.00 -34.16
N ARG A 260 -5.98 17.94 -33.21
CA ARG A 260 -6.74 19.19 -33.37
C ARG A 260 -5.92 20.29 -34.05
N THR A 261 -4.61 20.31 -33.88
CA THR A 261 -3.75 21.41 -34.39
C THR A 261 -3.48 21.34 -35.88
N THR A 262 -3.57 20.17 -36.52
CA THR A 262 -3.44 20.04 -37.98
C THR A 262 -4.66 20.57 -38.75
N SER A 263 -5.80 20.77 -38.08
CA SER A 263 -7.00 21.39 -38.66
C SER A 263 -6.89 22.90 -38.81
N ALA A 264 -6.06 23.58 -38.02
CA ALA A 264 -6.00 25.05 -38.00
C ALA A 264 -5.05 25.65 -39.05
N ALA A 265 -4.25 24.84 -39.72
CA ALA A 265 -3.22 25.30 -40.65
C ALA A 265 -3.66 25.33 -42.13
N ALA A 266 -4.90 24.94 -42.45
CA ALA A 266 -5.39 24.87 -43.84
C ALA A 266 -6.19 26.11 -44.30
N ASP A 267 -6.51 27.06 -43.40
CA ASP A 267 -7.31 28.26 -43.73
C ASP A 267 -6.48 29.48 -44.19
N LEU A 268 -5.21 29.29 -44.56
CA LEU A 268 -4.38 30.35 -45.11
C LEU A 268 -3.83 29.91 -46.47
N ILE A 269 -4.14 30.72 -47.50
CA ILE A 269 -3.54 30.81 -48.86
C ILE A 269 -4.48 30.36 -50.01
N HIS A 270 -5.31 31.27 -50.55
CA HIS A 270 -5.02 31.98 -51.82
C HIS A 270 -6.01 33.14 -52.13
N PRO A 271 -5.62 34.16 -52.93
CA PRO A 271 -6.25 35.47 -53.04
C PRO A 271 -6.93 35.81 -54.41
N LEU A 272 -7.85 36.80 -54.38
CA LEU A 272 -8.28 37.78 -55.44
C LEU A 272 -9.04 37.27 -56.70
N PRO A 273 -9.74 38.13 -57.52
CA PRO A 273 -9.84 39.61 -57.53
C PRO A 273 -11.24 40.27 -57.76
N TYR A 274 -11.30 41.59 -57.47
CA TYR A 274 -12.01 42.72 -58.12
C TYR A 274 -13.41 42.64 -58.79
N SER A 275 -14.35 43.37 -58.17
CA SER A 275 -15.14 44.54 -58.65
C SER A 275 -16.28 44.48 -59.69
N LEU A 276 -17.27 45.35 -59.41
CA LEU A 276 -18.20 46.10 -60.30
C LEU A 276 -19.43 45.38 -60.87
N ARG A 277 -20.57 45.47 -60.17
CA ARG A 277 -21.62 46.49 -60.38
C ARG A 277 -22.67 46.39 -59.27
#